data_AF-A0A9E5RWL2-F1
#
_entry.id   AF-A0A9E5RWL2-F1
#
_cell.length_a   1.000
_cell.length_b   1.000
_cell.length_c   1.000
_cell.angle_alpha   90.00
_cell.angle_beta   90.00
_cell.angle_gamma   90.00
#
_symmetry.space_group_name_H-M   'P 1'
#
loop_
_entity.id
_entity.type
_entity.pdbx_description
1 polymer ?
#
loop_
_entity_poly.entity_id
_entity_poly.type
_entity_poly.pdbx_seq_one_letter_code
_entity_poly.pdbx_strand_id
1 'polypeptide(L)' 'MEQRPKKLMEQVQDAIRLKHYSYQTEKTYVYWIRRYIFFHDKRDPKDMGTR' A
#
# COMPACT_ATOMS: atom_id res chain seq x y z
N MET A 1 11.40 23.07 0.28
CA MET A 1 10.13 22.34 0.47
C MET A 1 10.50 21.01 1.11
N GLU A 2 10.20 20.79 2.39
CA GLU A 2 10.41 19.48 3.02
C GLU A 2 9.55 18.43 2.32
N GLN A 3 10.20 17.46 1.65
CA GLN A 3 9.50 16.30 1.11
C GLN A 3 9.11 15.40 2.28
N ARG A 4 7.85 15.49 2.72
CA ARG A 4 7.33 14.53 3.70
C ARG A 4 7.36 13.14 3.09
N PRO A 5 7.78 12.11 3.84
CA PRO A 5 7.81 10.74 3.33
C PRO A 5 6.39 10.34 2.92
N LYS A 6 6.24 9.89 1.67
CA LYS A 6 4.95 9.43 1.13
C LYS A 6 4.42 8.29 1.98
N LYS A 7 3.13 8.33 2.35
CA LYS A 7 2.46 7.25 3.08
C LYS A 7 2.46 5.98 2.23
N LEU A 8 2.46 4.81 2.86
CA LEU A 8 2.42 3.50 2.16
C LEU A 8 1.33 3.45 1.06
N MET A 9 0.14 3.98 1.36
CA MET A 9 -0.96 3.98 0.40
C MET A 9 -0.72 4.87 -0.83
N GLU A 10 -0.04 5.99 -0.65
CA GLU A 10 0.31 6.88 -1.77
C GLU A 10 1.35 6.21 -2.66
N GLN A 11 2.35 5.55 -2.06
CA GLN A 11 3.36 4.78 -2.80
C GLN A 11 2.73 3.65 -3.63
N VAL A 12 1.75 2.94 -3.06
CA VAL A 12 1.03 1.88 -3.77
C VAL A 12 0.21 2.44 -4.92
N GLN A 13 -0.54 3.53 -4.72
CA GLN A 13 -1.34 4.15 -5.79
C GLN A 13 -0.46 4.64 -6.94
N ASP A 14 0.66 5.30 -6.62
CA ASP A 14 1.64 5.74 -7.63
C ASP A 14 2.17 4.56 -8.45
N ALA A 15 2.53 3.45 -7.79
CA ALA A 15 3.02 2.25 -8.47
C ALA A 15 1.95 1.60 -9.37
N ILE A 16 0.69 1.56 -8.94
CA ILE A 16 -0.41 0.99 -9.72
C ILE A 16 -0.70 1.86 -10.95
N ARG A 17 -0.71 3.19 -10.79
CA ARG A 17 -0.93 4.14 -11.89
C ARG A 17 0.21 4.14 -12.88
N LEU A 18 1.46 4.04 -12.42
CA LEU A 18 2.65 3.88 -13.27
C LEU A 18 2.57 2.61 -14.13
N LYS A 19 1.96 1.55 -13.61
CA LYS A 19 1.74 0.30 -14.34
C LYS A 19 0.50 0.33 -15.26
N HIS A 20 -0.17 1.48 -15.38
CA HIS A 20 -1.38 1.66 -16.18
C HIS A 20 -2.51 0.67 -15.86
N TYR A 21 -2.59 0.22 -14.61
CA TYR A 21 -3.72 -0.60 -14.19
C TYR A 21 -5.00 0.23 -14.13
N SER A 22 -6.14 -0.46 -14.26
CA SER A 22 -7.44 0.17 -14.13
C SER A 22 -7.66 0.73 -12.72
N TYR A 23 -8.51 1.75 -12.62
CA TYR A 23 -8.95 2.29 -11.34
C TYR A 23 -9.64 1.24 -10.44
N GLN A 24 -10.29 0.22 -11.03
CA GLN A 24 -10.87 -0.90 -10.27
C GLN A 24 -9.80 -1.77 -9.62
N THR A 25 -8.68 -1.98 -10.32
CA THR A 25 -7.50 -2.67 -9.78
C THR A 25 -6.90 -1.88 -8.61
N GLU A 26 -6.75 -0.55 -8.76
CA GLU A 26 -6.28 0.33 -7.67
C GLU A 26 -7.13 0.16 -6.40
N LYS A 27 -8.46 0.22 -6.53
CA LYS A 27 -9.41 0.02 -5.42
C LYS A 27 -9.25 -1.35 -4.76
N THR A 28 -9.14 -2.40 -5.57
CA THR A 28 -9.01 -3.79 -5.10
C THR A 28 -7.73 -3.96 -4.29
N TYR A 29 -6.60 -3.47 -4.79
CA TYR A 29 -5.31 -3.55 -4.11
C TYR A 29 -5.31 -2.77 -2.80
N VAL A 30 -5.78 -1.51 -2.81
CA VAL A 30 -5.88 -0.69 -1.59
C VAL A 30 -6.75 -1.39 -0.54
N TYR A 31 -7.86 -2.00 -0.95
CA TYR A 31 -8.74 -2.74 -0.05
C TYR A 31 -8.04 -3.95 0.60
N TRP A 32 -7.35 -4.78 -0.18
CA TRP A 32 -6.64 -5.94 0.35
C TRP A 32 -5.45 -5.57 1.22
N ILE A 33 -4.71 -4.50 0.88
CA ILE A 33 -3.60 -4.00 1.69
C ILE A 33 -4.09 -3.52 3.05
N ARG A 34 -5.22 -2.80 3.12
CA ARG A 34 -5.82 -2.43 4.42
C ARG A 34 -6.15 -3.67 5.24
N ARG A 35 -6.82 -4.65 4.63
CA ARG A 35 -7.19 -5.89 5.34
C ARG A 35 -5.98 -6.64 5.85
N TYR A 36 -4.91 -6.73 5.06
CA TYR A 36 -3.65 -7.33 5.47
C TYR A 36 -3.05 -6.63 6.70
N ILE A 37 -2.95 -5.30 6.67
CA ILE A 37 -2.44 -4.52 7.81
C ILE A 37 -3.29 -4.73 9.07
N PHE A 38 -4.61 -4.71 8.94
CA PHE A 38 -5.52 -4.93 10.08
C PHE A 38 -5.44 -6.36 10.62
N PHE A 39 -5.29 -7.36 9.75
CA PHE A 39 -5.15 -8.76 10.15
C PHE A 39 -3.90 -9.01 11.00
N HIS A 40 -2.85 -8.21 10.80
CA HIS A 40 -1.59 -8.31 11.56
C HIS A 40 -1.47 -7.25 12.67
N ASP A 41 -2.60 -6.79 13.23
CA ASP A 41 -2.67 -5.82 14.34
C ASP A 41 -1.94 -4.49 14.05
N LYS A 42 -1.93 -4.04 12.79
CA LYS A 42 -1.22 -2.84 12.34
C LYS A 42 0.29 -2.88 12.58
N ARG A 43 0.90 -4.07 12.67
CA ARG A 43 2.36 -4.19 12.56
C ARG A 43 2.85 -3.60 11.23
N ASP A 44 4.11 -3.21 11.16
CA ASP A 44 4.68 -2.74 9.90
C ASP A 44 4.84 -3.93 8.94
N PRO A 45 4.34 -3.86 7.69
CA PRO A 45 4.50 -4.94 6.71
C PRO A 45 5.95 -5.36 6.47
N LYS A 46 6.93 -4.47 6.70
CA LYS A 46 8.36 -4.79 6.57
C LYS A 46 8.84 -5.78 7.63
N ASP A 47 8.22 -5.78 8.80
CA ASP A 47 8.58 -6.64 9.93
C ASP A 47 7.78 -7.95 9.97
N MET A 48 6.81 -8.12 9.05
CA MET A 48 5.97 -9.32 8.96
C MET A 48 6.55 -10.42 8.05
N GLY A 49 7.43 -10.05 7.12
CA GLY A 49 7.96 -10.96 6.09
C GLY A 49 9.24 -11.70 6.46
N THR A 50 9.83 -11.40 7.62
CA THR A 50 11.08 -12.00 8.10
C THR A 50 10.80 -13.33 8.77
N ARG A 51 10.99 -14.42 8.00
CA ARG A 51 11.37 -15.74 8.50
C ARG A 51 12.79 -16.03 8.08
#